data_AF-A0A9J6QQ81-F1
#
_entry.id   AF-A0A9J6QQ81-F1
#
_cell.length_a   1.000
_cell.length_b   1.000
_cell.length_c   1.000
_cell.angle_alpha   90.00
_cell.angle_beta   90.00
_cell.angle_gamma   90.00
#
_symmetry.space_group_name_H-M   'P 1'
#
loop_
_entity.id
_entity.type
_entity.pdbx_description
1 polymer ?
#
loop_
_entity_poly.entity_id
_entity_poly.type
_entity_poly.pdbx_seq_one_letter_code
_entity_poly.pdbx_strand_id
1 'polypeptide(L)'
;MKIEFCNEVPQKKRKPIEGENIKLIERLIKKQEKCMKITFRSCTDATTKANSFRSLVRLKNYPVKVVKRANEIYLIKEERND
;
A
#
# COMPACT_ATOMS: atom_id res chain seq x y z
N MET A 1 -11.60 48.82 -6.96
CA MET A 1 -11.72 47.35 -6.95
C MET A 1 -10.68 46.80 -5.99
N LYS A 2 -11.10 46.15 -4.90
CA LYS A 2 -10.20 45.46 -3.95
C LYS A 2 -10.37 43.97 -4.21
N ILE A 3 -9.30 43.29 -4.60
CA ILE A 3 -9.28 41.82 -4.70
C ILE A 3 -8.62 41.33 -3.41
N GLU A 4 -9.44 40.75 -2.53
CA GLU A 4 -9.00 40.08 -1.32
C GLU A 4 -8.64 38.63 -1.69
N PHE A 5 -7.36 38.28 -1.58
CA PHE A 5 -6.90 36.92 -1.80
C PHE A 5 -7.25 36.08 -0.56
N CYS A 6 -8.11 35.09 -0.75
CA CYS A 6 -8.42 34.09 0.25
C CYS A 6 -7.14 33.30 0.57
N ASN A 7 -6.66 33.42 1.80
CA ASN A 7 -5.50 32.72 2.33
C ASN A 7 -5.61 31.20 2.09
N GLU A 8 -4.57 30.61 1.51
CA GLU A 8 -4.38 29.16 1.43
C GLU A 8 -4.50 28.55 2.83
N VAL A 9 -5.56 27.77 3.05
CA VAL A 9 -5.70 26.93 4.23
C VAL A 9 -4.55 25.93 4.21
N PRO A 10 -3.64 25.91 5.21
CA PRO A 10 -2.58 24.91 5.24
C PRO A 10 -3.22 23.53 5.37
N GLN A 11 -3.20 22.76 4.28
CA GLN A 11 -3.57 21.36 4.33
C GLN A 11 -2.58 20.66 5.27
N LYS A 12 -3.02 20.44 6.52
CA LYS A 12 -2.39 19.57 7.49
C LYS A 12 -2.04 18.26 6.78
N LYS A 13 -0.75 18.06 6.48
CA LYS A 13 -0.20 16.81 5.94
C LYS A 13 -0.59 15.69 6.91
N ARG A 14 -1.70 15.00 6.63
CA ARG A 14 -2.06 13.76 7.32
C ARG A 14 -0.88 12.82 7.10
N LYS A 15 -0.23 12.38 8.19
CA LYS A 15 0.78 11.31 8.12
C LYS A 15 0.15 10.17 7.29
N PRO A 16 0.72 9.79 6.14
CA PRO A 16 0.04 8.89 5.25
C PRO A 16 0.01 7.50 5.92
N ILE A 17 -1.20 6.96 6.09
CA ILE A 17 -1.44 5.57 6.51
C ILE A 17 -0.74 4.59 5.55
N GLU A 18 -0.40 5.05 4.35
CA GLU A 18 0.45 4.35 3.38
C GLU A 18 1.83 3.97 3.92
N GLY A 19 2.38 4.71 4.91
CA GLY A 19 3.74 4.47 5.41
C GLY A 19 3.96 3.07 5.99
N GLU A 20 2.96 2.50 6.69
CA GLU A 20 3.08 1.13 7.21
C GLU A 20 2.99 0.07 6.10
N ASN A 21 2.06 0.25 5.16
CA ASN A 21 1.90 -0.66 4.03
C ASN A 21 3.17 -0.69 3.15
N ILE A 22 3.78 0.48 2.92
CA ILE A 22 5.05 0.60 2.18
C ILE A 22 6.16 -0.13 2.91
N LYS A 23 6.30 0.06 4.23
CA LYS A 23 7.32 -0.65 5.02
C LYS A 23 7.18 -2.16 4.94
N LEU A 24 5.97 -2.69 4.91
CA LEU A 24 5.72 -4.13 4.77
C LEU A 24 6.16 -4.65 3.40
N ILE A 25 5.78 -3.96 2.30
CA ILE A 25 6.22 -4.31 0.95
C ILE A 25 7.75 -4.19 0.82
N GLU A 26 8.34 -3.09 1.30
CA GLU A 26 9.79 -2.90 1.27
C GLU A 26 10.51 -3.97 2.08
N ARG A 27 9.98 -4.38 3.23
CA ARG A 27 10.54 -5.47 4.03
C ARG A 27 10.49 -6.79 3.26
N LEU A 28 9.38 -7.09 2.57
CA LEU A 28 9.27 -8.28 1.71
C LEU A 28 10.29 -8.25 0.56
N ILE A 29 10.53 -7.09 -0.04
CA ILE A 29 11.49 -6.94 -1.15
C ILE A 29 12.93 -7.06 -0.65
N LYS A 30 13.26 -6.39 0.47
CA LYS A 30 14.60 -6.35 1.08
C LYS A 30 14.98 -7.65 1.76
N LYS A 31 14.05 -8.31 2.44
CA LYS A 31 14.26 -9.68 2.93
C LYS A 31 14.17 -10.64 1.74
N GLN A 32 14.90 -11.76 1.78
CA GLN A 32 14.74 -12.85 0.80
C GLN A 32 13.43 -13.64 0.99
N GLU A 33 12.40 -13.04 1.58
CA GLU A 33 11.11 -13.71 1.75
C GLU A 33 10.35 -13.65 0.42
N LYS A 34 10.00 -14.82 -0.13
CA LYS A 34 9.29 -14.93 -1.42
C LYS A 34 7.79 -14.65 -1.30
N CYS A 35 7.23 -14.81 -0.11
CA CYS A 35 5.81 -14.62 0.15
C CYS A 35 5.56 -14.15 1.57
N MET A 36 4.59 -13.26 1.76
CA MET A 36 4.12 -12.81 3.06
C MET A 36 2.59 -12.89 3.11
N LYS A 37 2.08 -13.52 4.17
CA LYS A 37 0.65 -13.66 4.43
C LYS A 37 0.20 -12.67 5.51
N ILE A 38 -0.92 -12.00 5.27
CA ILE A 38 -1.56 -11.10 6.21
C ILE A 38 -3.01 -11.56 6.39
N THR A 39 -3.37 -11.96 7.61
CA THR A 39 -4.73 -12.38 7.96
C THR A 39 -5.45 -11.25 8.67
N PHE A 40 -6.66 -10.95 8.24
CA PHE A 40 -7.51 -9.90 8.80
C PHE A 40 -8.70 -10.50 9.55
N ARG A 41 -9.22 -9.76 10.53
CA ARG A 41 -10.43 -10.15 11.25
C ARG A 41 -11.71 -10.03 10.40
N SER A 42 -11.69 -9.19 9.37
CA SER A 42 -12.86 -8.94 8.51
C SER A 42 -12.49 -8.97 7.03
N CYS A 43 -13.37 -9.54 6.21
CA CYS A 43 -13.26 -9.56 4.75
C CYS A 43 -13.26 -8.14 4.15
N THR A 44 -13.97 -7.20 4.77
CA THR A 44 -14.03 -5.80 4.31
C THR A 44 -12.68 -5.13 4.48
N ASP A 45 -12.04 -5.32 5.64
CA ASP A 45 -10.71 -4.75 5.94
C ASP A 45 -9.65 -5.33 5.00
N ALA A 46 -9.68 -6.65 4.79
CA ALA A 46 -8.82 -7.33 3.81
C ALA A 46 -9.01 -6.78 2.39
N THR A 47 -10.23 -6.42 2.01
CA THR A 47 -10.50 -5.85 0.67
C THR A 47 -9.91 -4.45 0.53
N THR A 48 -10.16 -3.58 1.51
CA THR A 48 -9.61 -2.22 1.54
C THR A 48 -8.09 -2.26 1.50
N LYS A 49 -7.48 -3.09 2.33
CA LYS A 49 -6.02 -3.24 2.39
C LYS A 49 -5.44 -3.85 1.12
N ALA A 50 -6.09 -4.84 0.51
CA ALA A 50 -5.63 -5.42 -0.75
C ALA A 50 -5.63 -4.38 -1.87
N ASN A 51 -6.65 -3.53 -1.93
CA ASN A 51 -6.71 -2.43 -2.89
C ASN A 51 -5.60 -1.40 -2.64
N SER A 52 -5.34 -1.03 -1.38
CA SER A 52 -4.21 -0.14 -1.04
C SER A 52 -2.87 -0.75 -1.48
N PHE A 53 -2.63 -2.03 -1.21
CA PHE A 53 -1.40 -2.70 -1.64
C PHE A 53 -1.27 -2.75 -3.16
N ARG A 54 -2.34 -3.08 -3.89
CA ARG A 54 -2.34 -3.08 -5.36
C ARG A 54 -2.02 -1.70 -5.93
N SER A 55 -2.61 -0.65 -5.39
CA SER A 55 -2.32 0.72 -5.82
C SER A 55 -0.87 1.09 -5.56
N LEU A 56 -0.34 0.77 -4.36
CA LEU A 56 1.06 1.05 -4.01
C LEU A 56 2.05 0.29 -4.90
N VAL A 57 1.80 -1.00 -5.13
CA VAL A 57 2.61 -1.84 -6.02
C VAL A 57 2.67 -1.25 -7.42
N ARG A 58 1.52 -0.85 -7.99
CA ARG A 58 1.47 -0.23 -9.32
C ARG A 58 2.17 1.13 -9.35
N LEU A 59 1.89 1.99 -8.38
CA LEU A 59 2.39 3.36 -8.34
C LEU A 59 3.92 3.43 -8.16
N LYS A 60 4.49 2.48 -7.41
CA LYS A 60 5.94 2.39 -7.17
C LYS A 60 6.63 1.35 -8.05
N ASN A 61 5.88 0.67 -8.91
CA ASN A 61 6.36 -0.44 -9.75
C ASN A 61 7.12 -1.52 -8.95
N TYR A 62 6.58 -1.88 -7.77
CA TYR A 62 7.20 -2.90 -6.92
C TYR A 62 7.05 -4.29 -7.56
N PRO A 63 8.08 -5.17 -7.49
CA PRO A 63 8.02 -6.53 -8.00
C PRO A 63 7.28 -7.45 -7.01
N VAL A 64 6.02 -7.12 -6.71
CA VAL A 64 5.20 -7.83 -5.72
C VAL A 64 3.79 -7.99 -6.25
N LYS A 65 3.30 -9.23 -6.31
CA LYS A 65 1.93 -9.58 -6.66
C LYS A 65 1.06 -9.66 -5.41
N VAL A 66 -0.10 -9.01 -5.46
CA VAL A 66 -1.07 -8.97 -4.35
C VAL A 66 -2.28 -9.85 -4.66
N VAL A 67 -2.43 -10.94 -3.91
CA VAL A 67 -3.53 -11.91 -4.04
C VAL A 67 -4.38 -11.88 -2.77
N LYS A 68 -5.70 -11.71 -2.91
CA LYS A 68 -6.65 -11.78 -1.79
C LYS A 68 -7.38 -13.12 -1.83
N ARG A 69 -7.50 -13.82 -0.70
CA ARG A 69 -8.39 -14.96 -0.49
C ARG A 69 -9.17 -14.76 0.80
N ALA A 70 -10.50 -14.69 0.72
CA ALA A 70 -11.37 -14.45 1.88
C ALA A 70 -10.92 -13.24 2.74
N ASN A 71 -10.49 -13.49 3.96
CA ASN A 71 -9.96 -12.51 4.92
C ASN A 71 -8.41 -12.48 4.96
N GLU A 72 -7.74 -13.08 3.99
CA GLU A 72 -6.29 -13.16 3.88
C GLU A 72 -5.78 -12.43 2.63
N ILE A 73 -4.62 -11.80 2.76
CA ILE A 73 -3.87 -11.18 1.68
C ILE A 73 -2.49 -11.82 1.62
N TYR A 74 -2.09 -12.21 0.42
CA TYR A 74 -0.79 -12.74 0.10
C TYR A 74 -0.04 -11.72 -0.75
N LEU A 75 1.14 -11.34 -0.30
CA LEU A 75 2.10 -10.53 -1.02
C LEU A 75 3.20 -11.48 -1.51
N ILE A 76 3.30 -11.68 -2.80
CA ILE A 76 4.24 -12.63 -3.41
C ILE A 76 5.28 -11.81 -4.17
N LYS A 77 6.56 -11.95 -3.84
CA LYS A 77 7.64 -11.30 -4.57
C LYS A 77 7.76 -11.95 -5.95
N GLU A 78 7.64 -11.16 -7.01
CA GLU A 78 7.88 -11.63 -8.37
C GLU A 78 9.39 -11.54 -8.63
N GLU A 79 10.07 -12.68 -8.66
CA GLU A 79 11.45 -12.75 -9.14
C GLU A 79 11.42 -12.54 -10.66
N ARG A 80 11.93 -11.39 -11.13
CA ARG A 80 12.26 -11.23 -12.55
C ARG A 80 13.36 -12.25 -12.84
N ASN A 81 12.98 -13.36 -13.47
CA ASN A 81 13.94 -14.24 -14.13
C ASN A 81 14.32 -13.53 -15.42
N ASP A 82 15.52 -12.97 -15.43
CA ASP A 82 16.24 -12.52 -16.64
C ASP A 82 16.89 -13.74 -17.32
#